data_AF-F0G5G3-F1
#
_entry.id   AF-F0G5G3-F1
#
_cell.length_a   1.000
_cell.length_b   1.000
_cell.length_c   1.000
_cell.angle_alpha   90.00
_cell.angle_beta   90.00
_cell.angle_gamma   90.00
#
_symmetry.space_group_name_H-M   'P 1'
#
loop_
_entity.id
_entity.type
_entity.pdbx_description
1 polymer ?
#
loop_
_entity_poly.entity_id
_entity_poly.type
_entity_poly.pdbx_seq_one_letter_code
_entity_poly.pdbx_strand_id
1 'polypeptide(L)'
;MALKAEFGEEGFALWNEWSQGAQNYKGKDARDVWKSFKGGKITINTLFHLAKLGGFDPRAHRAKPVDPAERERQKAERAAREAAELAELTEKQQTASALAESIWSAAEPAPADHPYLVRKRIPVDALRVYRGGLCIGTAACDGALVIPARDADGKLWTLEFVLTDGQKRYLPNGRKAGCFSLIGGPLSSAPSTLLIGEGYATCATLAAATGYPAAVAFDAGNLHAVATALRGQYPDARIVVCADDDHTTKGNPGVTKARAAAEAVAGIVAVPDFGSNRPANGTDFNDLAAHLGPDAVAAAVRAALAPAGLWDAGKAKAALPAAKPAK
;
A
#
# COMPACT_ATOMS: atom_id res chain seq x y z
N MET A 1 6.18 26.90 -6.09
CA MET A 1 5.22 25.96 -5.46
C MET A 1 3.82 26.05 -6.05
N ALA A 2 3.09 27.17 -5.91
CA ALA A 2 1.71 27.28 -6.45
C ALA A 2 1.61 27.04 -7.96
N LEU A 3 2.51 27.62 -8.77
CA LEU A 3 2.57 27.40 -10.21
C LEU A 3 2.86 25.93 -10.58
N LYS A 4 3.69 25.24 -9.81
CA LYS A 4 4.00 23.81 -10.04
C LYS A 4 2.82 22.91 -9.70
N ALA A 5 2.05 23.29 -8.67
CA ALA A 5 0.85 22.56 -8.28
C ALA A 5 -0.27 22.65 -9.34
N GLU A 6 -0.40 23.80 -10.01
CA GLU A 6 -1.44 24.03 -11.03
C GLU A 6 -1.02 23.60 -12.43
N PHE A 7 0.21 23.93 -12.82
CA PHE A 7 0.69 23.78 -14.21
C PHE A 7 1.74 22.67 -14.36
N GLY A 8 2.01 21.88 -13.31
CA GLY A 8 3.04 20.84 -13.36
C GLY A 8 4.39 21.42 -13.76
N GLU A 9 5.13 20.73 -14.65
CA GLU A 9 6.43 21.20 -15.16
C GLU A 9 6.32 22.39 -16.12
N GLU A 10 5.16 22.64 -16.74
CA GLU A 10 4.92 23.78 -17.63
C GLU A 10 4.97 25.11 -16.86
N GLY A 11 4.66 25.08 -15.55
CA GLY A 11 4.78 26.24 -14.66
C GLY A 11 6.21 26.72 -14.45
N PHE A 12 7.23 25.95 -14.87
CA PHE A 12 8.62 26.33 -14.69
C PHE A 12 8.95 27.62 -15.43
N ALA A 13 8.47 27.78 -16.67
CA ALA A 13 8.80 28.95 -17.48
C ALA A 13 8.36 30.26 -16.79
N LEU A 14 7.08 30.31 -16.38
CA LEU A 14 6.50 31.42 -15.63
C LEU A 14 7.22 31.70 -14.32
N TRP A 15 7.53 30.66 -13.55
CA TRP A 15 8.24 30.81 -12.28
C TRP A 15 9.68 31.29 -12.48
N ASN A 16 10.36 30.75 -13.49
CA ASN A 16 11.75 31.04 -13.80
C ASN A 16 11.92 32.47 -14.32
N GLU A 17 11.02 32.92 -15.20
CA GLU A 17 10.98 34.31 -15.68
C GLU A 17 10.78 35.29 -14.53
N TRP A 18 9.77 35.06 -13.68
CA TRP A 18 9.55 35.91 -12.51
C TRP A 18 10.74 35.92 -11.54
N SER A 19 11.37 34.76 -11.32
CA SER A 19 12.49 34.62 -10.38
C SER A 19 13.75 35.33 -10.83
N GLN A 20 13.94 35.60 -12.13
CA GLN A 20 15.11 36.32 -12.66
C GLN A 20 15.23 37.76 -12.13
N GLY A 21 14.14 38.36 -11.66
CA GLY A 21 14.15 39.69 -11.05
C GLY A 21 14.77 39.73 -9.65
N ALA A 22 15.03 38.59 -9.02
CA ALA A 22 15.60 38.54 -7.67
C ALA A 22 17.14 38.68 -7.71
N GLN A 23 17.70 39.50 -6.82
CA GLN A 23 19.16 39.74 -6.76
C GLN A 23 19.99 38.48 -6.49
N ASN A 24 19.39 37.45 -5.88
CA ASN A 24 20.03 36.18 -5.56
C ASN A 24 19.74 35.07 -6.57
N TYR A 25 19.11 35.37 -7.71
CA TYR A 25 18.76 34.37 -8.71
C TYR A 25 20.01 33.79 -9.40
N LYS A 26 20.04 32.46 -9.54
CA LYS A 26 21.07 31.71 -10.27
C LYS A 26 20.42 30.76 -11.25
N GLY A 27 20.53 31.03 -12.55
CA GLY A 27 19.88 30.24 -13.59
C GLY A 27 20.29 28.76 -13.60
N LYS A 28 21.54 28.46 -13.24
CA LYS A 28 22.03 27.07 -13.12
C LYS A 28 21.33 26.29 -12.00
N ASP A 29 20.91 26.97 -10.93
CA ASP A 29 20.31 26.36 -9.75
C ASP A 29 18.77 26.35 -9.82
N ALA A 30 18.19 27.19 -10.68
CA ALA A 30 16.74 27.39 -10.79
C ALA A 30 15.97 26.09 -11.07
N ARG A 31 16.53 25.20 -11.90
CA ARG A 31 15.89 23.92 -12.23
C ARG A 31 15.89 22.95 -11.05
N ASP A 32 16.91 22.96 -10.22
CA ASP A 32 16.99 22.10 -9.03
C ASP A 32 16.11 22.63 -7.91
N VAL A 33 16.04 23.96 -7.73
CA VAL A 33 15.05 24.59 -6.86
C VAL A 33 13.63 24.25 -7.32
N TRP A 34 13.34 24.30 -8.61
CA TRP A 34 12.03 23.91 -9.15
C TRP A 34 11.69 22.45 -8.86
N LYS A 35 12.64 21.53 -9.08
CA LYS A 35 12.48 20.11 -8.75
C LYS A 35 12.22 19.90 -7.26
N SER A 36 12.82 20.71 -6.38
CA SER A 36 12.64 20.63 -4.93
C SER A 36 11.21 20.96 -4.46
N PHE A 37 10.43 21.71 -5.25
CA PHE A 37 9.02 21.98 -4.94
C PHE A 37 8.22 20.68 -5.02
N LYS A 38 7.72 20.24 -3.87
CA LYS A 38 6.75 19.14 -3.74
C LYS A 38 5.34 19.71 -3.73
N GLY A 39 4.41 19.06 -4.43
CA GLY A 39 2.99 19.44 -4.39
C GLY A 39 2.48 19.41 -2.95
N GLY A 40 1.97 20.54 -2.46
CA GLY A 40 1.51 20.66 -1.08
C GLY A 40 0.98 22.06 -0.77
N LYS A 41 -0.01 22.11 0.14
CA LYS A 41 -0.77 23.19 0.83
C LYS A 41 -0.92 24.59 0.19
N ILE A 42 0.06 25.12 -0.52
CA ILE A 42 0.02 26.40 -1.22
C ILE A 42 -0.39 26.15 -2.67
N THR A 43 -1.68 26.35 -2.97
CA THR A 43 -2.25 26.21 -4.32
C THR A 43 -2.24 27.54 -5.06
N ILE A 44 -2.63 27.54 -6.35
CA ILE A 44 -2.85 28.78 -7.11
C ILE A 44 -3.87 29.69 -6.41
N ASN A 45 -4.88 29.10 -5.73
CA ASN A 45 -5.87 29.84 -4.95
C ASN A 45 -5.25 30.55 -3.75
N THR A 46 -4.32 29.90 -3.04
CA THR A 46 -3.57 30.53 -1.94
C THR A 46 -2.74 31.71 -2.46
N LEU A 47 -2.10 31.55 -3.62
CA LEU A 47 -1.32 32.62 -4.25
C LEU A 47 -2.19 33.84 -4.57
N PHE A 48 -3.33 33.64 -5.23
CA PHE A 48 -4.26 34.74 -5.55
C PHE A 48 -4.90 35.35 -4.31
N HIS A 49 -5.17 34.57 -3.26
CA HIS A 49 -5.66 35.09 -1.98
C HIS A 49 -4.63 36.03 -1.34
N LEU A 50 -3.37 35.61 -1.24
CA LEU A 50 -2.29 36.43 -0.70
C LEU A 50 -2.03 37.68 -1.56
N ALA A 51 -2.08 37.54 -2.89
CA ALA A 51 -1.93 38.68 -3.79
C ALA A 51 -3.02 39.73 -3.56
N LYS A 52 -4.29 39.30 -3.42
CA LYS A 52 -5.42 40.20 -3.12
C LYS A 52 -5.24 40.92 -1.78
N LEU A 53 -4.79 40.21 -0.74
CA LEU A 53 -4.44 40.82 0.55
C LEU A 53 -3.32 41.86 0.41
N GLY A 54 -2.35 41.61 -0.48
CA GLY A 54 -1.28 42.54 -0.83
C GLY A 54 -1.68 43.66 -1.80
N GLY A 55 -2.97 43.83 -2.10
CA GLY A 55 -3.46 44.91 -2.96
C GLY A 55 -3.51 44.59 -4.46
N PHE A 56 -3.25 43.35 -4.88
CA PHE A 56 -3.50 42.94 -6.26
C PHE A 56 -5.00 42.91 -6.56
N ASP A 57 -5.45 43.78 -7.46
CA ASP A 57 -6.80 43.74 -8.00
C ASP A 57 -6.82 42.92 -9.32
N PRO A 58 -7.45 41.73 -9.35
CA PRO A 58 -7.60 40.94 -10.56
C PRO A 58 -8.42 41.64 -11.66
N ARG A 59 -9.26 42.60 -11.30
CA ARG A 59 -10.08 43.36 -12.27
C ARG A 59 -9.24 44.37 -13.04
N ALA A 60 -8.21 44.93 -12.40
CA ALA A 60 -7.24 45.82 -13.03
C ALA A 60 -6.24 45.09 -13.94
N HIS A 61 -6.03 43.78 -13.69
CA HIS A 61 -5.09 42.94 -14.44
C HIS A 61 -5.82 41.80 -15.15
N ARG A 62 -6.72 42.13 -16.07
CA ARG A 62 -7.39 41.11 -16.90
C ARG A 62 -6.37 40.36 -17.73
N ALA A 63 -6.22 39.07 -17.45
CA ALA A 63 -5.46 38.17 -18.31
C ALA A 63 -6.07 38.22 -19.73
N LYS A 64 -5.20 38.21 -20.75
CA LYS A 64 -5.66 38.03 -22.12
C LYS A 64 -6.43 36.71 -22.19
N PRO A 65 -7.64 36.68 -22.79
CA PRO A 65 -8.33 35.42 -23.01
C PRO A 65 -7.39 34.50 -23.78
N VAL A 66 -7.13 33.31 -23.23
CA VAL A 66 -6.49 32.24 -24.02
C VAL A 66 -7.48 31.89 -25.12
N ASP A 67 -7.01 31.91 -26.37
CA ASP A 67 -7.80 31.50 -27.52
C ASP A 67 -8.42 30.12 -27.23
N PRO A 68 -9.76 29.97 -27.30
CA PRO A 68 -10.39 28.68 -27.12
C PRO A 68 -9.77 27.56 -27.97
N ALA A 69 -9.31 27.87 -29.18
CA ALA A 69 -8.64 26.90 -30.05
C ALA A 69 -7.28 26.46 -29.48
N GLU A 70 -6.53 27.37 -28.85
CA GLU A 70 -5.26 27.06 -28.19
C GLU A 70 -5.47 26.20 -26.94
N ARG A 71 -6.52 26.48 -26.15
CA ARG A 71 -6.87 25.67 -24.99
C ARG A 71 -7.25 24.24 -25.36
N GLU A 72 -8.04 24.06 -26.43
CA GLU A 72 -8.40 22.73 -26.91
C GLU A 72 -7.19 21.98 -27.50
N ARG A 73 -6.26 22.67 -28.19
CA ARG A 73 -5.00 22.06 -28.63
C ARG A 73 -4.19 21.53 -27.45
N GLN A 74 -3.99 22.33 -26.40
CA GLN A 74 -3.24 21.92 -25.21
C GLN A 74 -3.91 20.75 -24.48
N LYS A 75 -5.25 20.75 -24.39
CA LYS A 75 -6.00 19.65 -23.79
C LYS A 75 -5.87 18.36 -24.63
N ALA A 76 -5.95 18.47 -25.94
CA ALA A 76 -5.78 17.34 -26.86
C ALA A 76 -4.36 16.77 -26.80
N GLU A 77 -3.33 17.63 -26.76
CA GLU A 77 -1.94 17.21 -26.61
C GLU A 77 -1.68 16.50 -25.28
N ARG A 78 -2.23 17.04 -24.18
CA ARG A 78 -2.17 16.39 -22.86
C ARG A 78 -2.83 15.02 -22.87
N ALA A 79 -4.05 14.94 -23.39
CA ALA A 79 -4.78 13.67 -23.49
C ALA A 79 -4.02 12.66 -24.38
N ALA A 80 -3.41 13.11 -25.47
CA ALA A 80 -2.61 12.27 -26.35
C ALA A 80 -1.33 11.76 -25.64
N ARG A 81 -0.64 12.62 -24.87
CA ARG A 81 0.54 12.21 -24.08
C ARG A 81 0.17 11.21 -22.98
N GLU A 82 -0.89 11.48 -22.22
CA GLU A 82 -1.38 10.56 -21.18
C GLU A 82 -1.81 9.22 -21.78
N ALA A 83 -2.47 9.22 -22.95
CA ALA A 83 -2.82 8.00 -23.67
C ALA A 83 -1.60 7.22 -24.15
N ALA A 84 -0.56 7.91 -24.67
CA ALA A 84 0.68 7.28 -25.09
C ALA A 84 1.45 6.66 -23.91
N GLU A 85 1.57 7.39 -22.79
CA GLU A 85 2.20 6.89 -21.56
C GLU A 85 1.45 5.67 -20.99
N LEU A 86 0.12 5.69 -21.00
CA LEU A 86 -0.70 4.56 -20.57
C LEU A 86 -0.54 3.35 -21.49
N ALA A 87 -0.48 3.56 -22.81
CA ALA A 87 -0.25 2.49 -23.79
C ALA A 87 1.13 1.83 -23.58
N GLU A 88 2.19 2.63 -23.42
CA GLU A 88 3.54 2.15 -23.16
C GLU A 88 3.62 1.38 -21.82
N LEU A 89 3.01 1.90 -20.76
CA LEU A 89 2.94 1.21 -19.47
C LEU A 89 2.22 -0.14 -19.59
N THR A 90 1.12 -0.17 -20.33
CA THR A 90 0.33 -1.39 -20.55
C THR A 90 1.17 -2.43 -21.29
N GLU A 91 1.85 -2.07 -22.37
CA GLU A 91 2.71 -2.98 -23.13
C GLU A 91 3.84 -3.56 -22.26
N LYS A 92 4.51 -2.71 -21.47
CA LYS A 92 5.54 -3.13 -20.52
C LYS A 92 4.98 -4.11 -19.47
N GLN A 93 3.79 -3.84 -18.94
CA GLN A 93 3.13 -4.73 -17.96
C GLN A 93 2.71 -6.06 -18.58
N GLN A 94 2.24 -6.09 -19.84
CA GLN A 94 1.91 -7.34 -20.54
C GLN A 94 3.16 -8.18 -20.78
N THR A 95 4.26 -7.56 -21.18
CA THR A 95 5.55 -8.24 -21.36
C THR A 95 6.05 -8.82 -20.03
N ALA A 96 5.98 -8.04 -18.95
CA ALA A 96 6.34 -8.51 -17.61
C ALA A 96 5.43 -9.65 -17.11
N SER A 97 4.13 -9.59 -17.40
CA SER A 97 3.16 -10.66 -17.10
C SER A 97 3.52 -11.96 -17.83
N ALA A 98 3.85 -11.91 -19.13
CA ALA A 98 4.28 -13.07 -19.89
C ALA A 98 5.60 -13.68 -19.35
N LEU A 99 6.57 -12.83 -19.00
CA LEU A 99 7.81 -13.27 -18.36
C LEU A 99 7.54 -13.89 -16.98
N ALA A 100 6.65 -13.29 -16.18
CA ALA A 100 6.24 -13.83 -14.89
C ALA A 100 5.62 -15.23 -15.02
N GLU A 101 4.74 -15.45 -16.00
CA GLU A 101 4.15 -16.78 -16.25
C GLU A 101 5.21 -17.80 -16.70
N SER A 102 6.16 -17.40 -17.55
CA SER A 102 7.28 -18.26 -17.95
C SER A 102 8.15 -18.66 -16.75
N ILE A 103 8.50 -17.69 -15.89
CA ILE A 103 9.30 -17.94 -14.69
C ILE A 103 8.52 -18.83 -13.72
N TRP A 104 7.26 -18.49 -13.46
CA TRP A 104 6.40 -19.24 -12.55
C TRP A 104 6.27 -20.70 -12.97
N SER A 105 6.01 -20.94 -14.26
CA SER A 105 5.83 -22.29 -14.81
C SER A 105 7.11 -23.13 -14.74
N ALA A 106 8.28 -22.53 -14.93
CA ALA A 106 9.58 -23.20 -14.84
C ALA A 106 10.11 -23.35 -13.40
N ALA A 107 9.59 -22.57 -12.45
CA ALA A 107 10.02 -22.62 -11.06
C ALA A 107 9.59 -23.94 -10.39
N GLU A 108 10.46 -24.45 -9.53
CA GLU A 108 10.27 -25.73 -8.82
C GLU A 108 9.44 -25.50 -7.54
N PRO A 109 8.70 -26.51 -7.03
CA PRO A 109 8.11 -26.42 -5.70
C PRO A 109 9.16 -26.04 -4.65
N ALA A 110 8.82 -25.09 -3.78
CA ALA A 110 9.75 -24.68 -2.73
C ALA A 110 10.04 -25.85 -1.77
N PRO A 111 11.30 -26.06 -1.35
CA PRO A 111 11.59 -27.06 -0.34
C PRO A 111 11.22 -26.53 1.05
N ALA A 112 10.74 -27.41 1.92
CA ALA A 112 10.27 -27.04 3.26
C ALA A 112 11.37 -26.43 4.14
N ASP A 113 12.63 -26.76 3.87
CA ASP A 113 13.81 -26.27 4.57
C ASP A 113 14.40 -24.99 3.95
N HIS A 114 13.70 -24.33 3.03
CA HIS A 114 14.16 -23.07 2.46
C HIS A 114 14.45 -22.04 3.59
N PRO A 115 15.62 -21.35 3.60
CA PRO A 115 16.06 -20.52 4.72
C PRO A 115 15.05 -19.49 5.21
N TYR A 116 14.33 -18.86 4.29
CA TYR A 116 13.27 -17.91 4.63
C TYR A 116 12.10 -18.55 5.38
N LEU A 117 11.62 -19.73 4.95
CA LEU A 117 10.49 -20.42 5.57
C LEU A 117 10.85 -20.89 6.97
N VAL A 118 12.04 -21.48 7.12
CA VAL A 118 12.59 -21.90 8.42
C VAL A 118 12.73 -20.71 9.36
N ARG A 119 13.33 -19.61 8.89
CA ARG A 119 13.52 -18.39 9.70
C ARG A 119 12.19 -17.78 10.13
N LYS A 120 11.21 -17.73 9.22
CA LYS A 120 9.88 -17.17 9.50
C LYS A 120 8.93 -18.14 10.21
N ARG A 121 9.29 -19.43 10.28
CA ARG A 121 8.51 -20.52 10.89
C ARG A 121 7.12 -20.68 10.27
N ILE A 122 7.05 -20.57 8.96
CA ILE A 122 5.80 -20.68 8.19
C ILE A 122 5.82 -21.92 7.31
N PRO A 123 4.66 -22.57 7.07
CA PRO A 123 4.59 -23.77 6.24
C PRO A 123 4.95 -23.46 4.78
N VAL A 124 5.43 -24.49 4.09
CA VAL A 124 5.55 -24.46 2.64
C VAL A 124 4.15 -24.67 2.04
N ASP A 125 3.61 -23.60 1.46
CA ASP A 125 2.34 -23.64 0.71
C ASP A 125 2.65 -23.79 -0.79
N ALA A 126 1.81 -23.25 -1.68
CA ALA A 126 2.01 -23.21 -3.14
C ALA A 126 3.20 -22.34 -3.63
N LEU A 127 4.19 -22.08 -2.76
CA LEU A 127 5.39 -21.34 -3.10
C LEU A 127 6.32 -22.16 -3.99
N ARG A 128 7.06 -21.43 -4.82
CA ARG A 128 8.06 -21.99 -5.72
C ARG A 128 9.44 -21.41 -5.44
N VAL A 129 10.49 -22.08 -5.90
CA VAL A 129 11.86 -21.58 -5.91
C VAL A 129 12.29 -21.34 -7.35
N TYR A 130 12.86 -20.16 -7.59
CA TYR A 130 13.46 -19.83 -8.87
C TYR A 130 14.82 -20.51 -9.01
N ARG A 131 15.06 -21.11 -10.18
CA ARG A 131 16.36 -21.60 -10.61
C ARG A 131 16.73 -20.95 -11.94
N GLY A 132 17.85 -20.25 -12.00
CA GLY A 132 18.33 -19.61 -13.22
C GLY A 132 19.13 -18.33 -13.03
N GLY A 133 19.48 -17.68 -14.14
CA GLY A 133 20.40 -16.55 -14.19
C GLY A 133 19.78 -15.14 -14.06
N LEU A 134 18.51 -15.01 -13.66
CA LEU A 134 17.87 -13.70 -13.52
C LEU A 134 18.52 -12.86 -12.42
N CYS A 135 18.87 -11.62 -12.75
CA CYS A 135 19.30 -10.60 -11.81
C CYS A 135 18.29 -9.44 -11.78
N ILE A 136 17.90 -9.01 -10.58
CA ILE A 136 17.05 -7.82 -10.39
C ILE A 136 17.87 -6.75 -9.67
N GLY A 137 18.21 -5.69 -10.40
CA GLY A 137 19.26 -4.76 -9.98
C GLY A 137 20.60 -5.49 -9.91
N THR A 138 21.29 -5.38 -8.78
CA THR A 138 22.57 -6.08 -8.54
C THR A 138 22.41 -7.45 -7.89
N ALA A 139 21.17 -7.89 -7.62
CA ALA A 139 20.91 -9.12 -6.87
C ALA A 139 20.58 -10.29 -7.81
N ALA A 140 21.37 -11.37 -7.72
CA ALA A 140 21.03 -12.65 -8.34
C ALA A 140 19.81 -13.26 -7.64
N CYS A 141 18.87 -13.78 -8.43
CA CYS A 141 17.63 -14.35 -7.92
C CYS A 141 17.66 -15.87 -7.79
N ASP A 142 18.74 -16.54 -8.20
CA ASP A 142 18.85 -18.01 -8.10
C ASP A 142 18.65 -18.49 -6.66
N GLY A 143 17.79 -19.49 -6.49
CA GLY A 143 17.40 -20.02 -5.19
C GLY A 143 16.42 -19.15 -4.40
N ALA A 144 15.94 -18.02 -4.94
CA ALA A 144 14.92 -17.20 -4.28
C ALA A 144 13.55 -17.91 -4.25
N LEU A 145 12.79 -17.72 -3.18
CA LEU A 145 11.36 -18.02 -3.20
C LEU A 145 10.65 -17.07 -4.14
N VAL A 146 9.67 -17.59 -4.86
CA VAL A 146 8.84 -16.85 -5.79
C VAL A 146 7.42 -16.87 -5.27
N ILE A 147 6.83 -15.68 -5.12
CA ILE A 147 5.47 -15.46 -4.68
C ILE A 147 4.71 -14.80 -5.84
N PRO A 148 3.60 -15.40 -6.32
CA PRO A 148 2.86 -14.86 -7.46
C PRO A 148 1.96 -13.71 -7.03
N ALA A 149 1.92 -12.63 -7.82
CA ALA A 149 0.99 -11.52 -7.65
C ALA A 149 -0.04 -11.53 -8.80
N ARG A 150 -1.25 -11.99 -8.48
CA ARG A 150 -2.37 -12.14 -9.43
C ARG A 150 -3.44 -11.08 -9.17
N ASP A 151 -4.16 -10.68 -10.21
CA ASP A 151 -5.36 -9.87 -10.02
C ASP A 151 -6.58 -10.73 -9.61
N ALA A 152 -7.74 -10.08 -9.42
CA ALA A 152 -8.98 -10.76 -9.05
C ALA A 152 -9.43 -11.82 -10.07
N ASP A 153 -9.08 -11.64 -11.35
CA ASP A 153 -9.37 -12.60 -12.42
C ASP A 153 -8.37 -13.78 -12.44
N GLY A 154 -7.38 -13.76 -11.55
CA GLY A 154 -6.36 -14.80 -11.43
C GLY A 154 -5.18 -14.66 -12.40
N LYS A 155 -5.14 -13.58 -13.21
CA LYS A 155 -4.04 -13.34 -14.14
C LYS A 155 -2.78 -12.94 -13.37
N LEU A 156 -1.65 -13.59 -13.65
CA LEU A 156 -0.36 -13.23 -13.07
C LEU A 156 0.20 -11.97 -13.72
N TRP A 157 0.51 -10.96 -12.91
CA TRP A 157 1.06 -9.69 -13.43
C TRP A 157 2.50 -9.41 -13.00
N THR A 158 2.94 -9.99 -11.89
CA THR A 158 4.32 -9.89 -11.43
C THR A 158 4.65 -11.00 -10.43
N LEU A 159 5.92 -11.09 -10.06
CA LEU A 159 6.47 -11.99 -9.05
C LEU A 159 7.21 -11.18 -7.99
N GLU A 160 7.02 -11.53 -6.72
CA GLU A 160 7.93 -11.16 -5.64
C GLU A 160 8.95 -12.29 -5.47
N PHE A 161 10.23 -11.94 -5.50
CA PHE A 161 11.36 -12.80 -5.20
C PHE A 161 11.83 -12.51 -3.79
N VAL A 162 11.81 -13.51 -2.92
CA VAL A 162 12.42 -13.44 -1.59
C VAL A 162 13.76 -14.17 -1.64
N LEU A 163 14.82 -13.37 -1.66
CA LEU A 163 16.19 -13.87 -1.72
C LEU A 163 16.54 -14.64 -0.43
N THR A 164 17.63 -15.41 -0.46
CA THR A 164 18.07 -16.23 0.67
C THR A 164 18.42 -15.41 1.92
N ASP A 165 18.86 -14.16 1.75
CA ASP A 165 19.09 -13.21 2.85
C ASP A 165 17.79 -12.60 3.41
N GLY A 166 16.68 -12.73 2.69
CA GLY A 166 15.37 -12.16 3.00
C GLY A 166 15.02 -10.87 2.29
N GLN A 167 15.94 -10.30 1.50
CA GLN A 167 15.61 -9.15 0.69
C GLN A 167 14.55 -9.52 -0.34
N LYS A 168 13.60 -8.61 -0.51
CA LYS A 168 12.54 -8.75 -1.51
C LYS A 168 12.91 -7.99 -2.77
N ARG A 169 12.60 -8.58 -3.92
CA ARG A 169 12.71 -7.98 -5.24
C ARG A 169 11.42 -8.23 -6.01
N TYR A 170 11.04 -7.32 -6.89
CA TYR A 170 9.89 -7.53 -7.77
C TYR A 170 10.37 -7.61 -9.21
N LEU A 171 9.69 -8.43 -10.00
CA LEU A 171 9.94 -8.46 -11.44
C LEU A 171 9.71 -7.05 -12.02
N PRO A 172 10.71 -6.45 -12.69
CA PRO A 172 10.58 -5.10 -13.23
C PRO A 172 9.40 -4.98 -14.20
N ASN A 173 8.79 -3.79 -14.24
CA ASN A 173 7.64 -3.45 -15.08
C ASN A 173 6.35 -4.24 -14.80
N GLY A 174 6.36 -5.21 -13.88
CA GLY A 174 5.17 -5.95 -13.50
C GLY A 174 4.17 -5.10 -12.70
N ARG A 175 2.88 -5.35 -12.89
CA ARG A 175 1.82 -4.63 -12.16
C ARG A 175 1.61 -5.26 -10.78
N LYS A 176 1.96 -4.53 -9.72
CA LYS A 176 1.66 -4.91 -8.33
C LYS A 176 0.33 -4.34 -7.84
N ALA A 177 -0.03 -3.14 -8.28
CA ALA A 177 -1.23 -2.44 -7.82
C ALA A 177 -2.49 -3.30 -8.07
N GLY A 178 -3.24 -3.58 -7.01
CA GLY A 178 -4.44 -4.42 -7.03
C GLY A 178 -4.18 -5.92 -7.19
N CYS A 179 -2.92 -6.34 -7.32
CA CYS A 179 -2.54 -7.75 -7.39
C CYS A 179 -2.16 -8.27 -5.99
N PHE A 180 -2.46 -9.55 -5.73
CA PHE A 180 -2.25 -10.22 -4.46
C PHE A 180 -1.82 -11.68 -4.65
N SER A 181 -1.26 -12.28 -3.60
CA SER A 181 -1.11 -13.74 -3.50
C SER A 181 -2.14 -14.30 -2.53
N LEU A 182 -2.71 -15.46 -2.80
CA LEU A 182 -3.73 -16.06 -1.95
C LEU A 182 -3.17 -17.30 -1.23
N ILE A 183 -3.39 -17.35 0.07
CA ILE A 183 -3.01 -18.46 0.98
C ILE A 183 -4.28 -19.08 1.54
N GLY A 184 -4.29 -20.41 1.71
CA GLY A 184 -5.44 -21.15 2.23
C GLY A 184 -6.38 -21.71 1.15
N GLY A 185 -5.88 -21.87 -0.08
CA GLY A 185 -6.59 -22.49 -1.20
C GLY A 185 -7.38 -21.50 -2.06
N PRO A 186 -7.85 -21.93 -3.25
CA PRO A 186 -8.70 -21.11 -4.09
C PRO A 186 -9.99 -20.78 -3.34
N LEU A 187 -10.47 -19.53 -3.46
CA LEU A 187 -11.75 -19.05 -2.93
C LEU A 187 -12.92 -19.71 -3.67
N SER A 188 -12.95 -21.04 -3.64
CA SER A 188 -14.05 -21.86 -4.10
C SER A 188 -15.14 -21.74 -3.05
N SER A 189 -16.28 -21.17 -3.45
CA SER A 189 -17.45 -20.80 -2.62
C SER A 189 -17.24 -19.67 -1.61
N ALA A 190 -17.28 -18.41 -2.09
CA ALA A 190 -17.62 -17.21 -1.33
C ALA A 190 -17.23 -17.24 0.17
N PRO A 191 -15.97 -16.91 0.52
CA PRO A 191 -15.51 -17.00 1.90
C PRO A 191 -16.36 -16.12 2.82
N SER A 192 -16.79 -16.65 3.96
CA SER A 192 -17.49 -15.85 4.97
C SER A 192 -16.60 -14.78 5.61
N THR A 193 -15.28 -15.01 5.60
CA THR A 193 -14.25 -14.09 6.08
C THR A 193 -13.03 -14.19 5.17
N LEU A 194 -12.46 -13.05 4.81
CA LEU A 194 -11.23 -12.95 4.03
C LEU A 194 -10.26 -12.02 4.75
N LEU A 195 -9.04 -12.51 5.00
CA LEU A 195 -7.98 -11.71 5.62
C LEU A 195 -7.14 -11.04 4.53
N ILE A 196 -6.65 -9.84 4.78
CA ILE A 196 -5.70 -9.12 3.91
C ILE A 196 -4.55 -8.65 4.79
N GLY A 197 -3.31 -9.02 4.46
CA GLY A 197 -2.12 -8.56 5.17
C GLY A 197 -1.02 -8.12 4.21
N GLU A 198 0.01 -7.44 4.71
CA GLU A 198 1.09 -6.93 3.86
C GLU A 198 2.03 -8.06 3.41
N GLY A 199 2.68 -8.73 4.37
CA GLY A 199 3.71 -9.73 4.09
C GLY A 199 3.17 -11.15 3.91
N TYR A 200 3.88 -11.96 3.12
CA TYR A 200 3.57 -13.38 2.96
C TYR A 200 3.64 -14.14 4.29
N ALA A 201 4.67 -13.91 5.11
CA ALA A 201 4.81 -14.60 6.41
C ALA A 201 3.66 -14.26 7.36
N THR A 202 3.27 -12.98 7.41
CA THR A 202 2.11 -12.49 8.17
C THR A 202 0.83 -13.21 7.73
N CYS A 203 0.56 -13.27 6.43
CA CYS A 203 -0.64 -13.93 5.89
C CYS A 203 -0.61 -15.45 6.07
N ALA A 204 0.53 -16.10 5.91
CA ALA A 204 0.70 -17.53 6.15
C ALA A 204 0.39 -17.89 7.62
N THR A 205 0.90 -17.09 8.55
CA THR A 205 0.62 -17.23 9.98
C THR A 205 -0.85 -16.98 10.29
N LEU A 206 -1.47 -15.95 9.71
CA LEU A 206 -2.90 -15.64 9.87
C LEU A 206 -3.78 -16.79 9.37
N ALA A 207 -3.50 -17.30 8.17
CA ALA A 207 -4.25 -18.41 7.59
C ALA A 207 -4.12 -19.69 8.43
N ALA A 208 -2.90 -20.03 8.84
CA ALA A 208 -2.66 -21.21 9.68
C ALA A 208 -3.33 -21.10 11.06
N ALA A 209 -3.32 -19.91 11.68
CA ALA A 209 -3.89 -19.70 13.01
C ALA A 209 -5.43 -19.61 13.02
N THR A 210 -6.04 -19.13 11.94
CA THR A 210 -7.49 -18.84 11.89
C THR A 210 -8.29 -19.82 11.04
N GLY A 211 -7.66 -20.50 10.09
CA GLY A 211 -8.32 -21.27 9.06
C GLY A 211 -9.02 -20.43 7.98
N TYR A 212 -8.92 -19.09 8.02
CA TYR A 212 -9.46 -18.22 6.98
C TYR A 212 -8.46 -18.04 5.82
N PRO A 213 -8.95 -17.88 4.58
CA PRO A 213 -8.08 -17.49 3.47
C PRO A 213 -7.47 -16.10 3.72
N ALA A 214 -6.23 -15.92 3.27
CA ALA A 214 -5.49 -14.68 3.44
C ALA A 214 -4.87 -14.20 2.12
N ALA A 215 -5.11 -12.93 1.78
CA ALA A 215 -4.53 -12.26 0.63
C ALA A 215 -3.31 -11.43 1.05
N VAL A 216 -2.17 -11.71 0.41
CA VAL A 216 -0.91 -10.99 0.54
C VAL A 216 -0.95 -9.76 -0.36
N ALA A 217 -1.01 -8.58 0.23
CA ALA A 217 -0.98 -7.30 -0.49
C ALA A 217 0.44 -6.83 -0.84
N PHE A 218 1.47 -7.50 -0.33
CA PHE A 218 2.90 -7.23 -0.49
C PHE A 218 3.43 -6.00 0.26
N ASP A 219 2.67 -4.91 0.34
CA ASP A 219 3.00 -3.72 1.13
C ASP A 219 1.77 -2.88 1.48
N ALA A 220 1.95 -1.99 2.46
CA ALA A 220 0.91 -1.09 2.95
C ALA A 220 0.28 -0.21 1.85
N GLY A 221 1.05 0.20 0.84
CA GLY A 221 0.57 1.03 -0.28
C GLY A 221 -0.40 0.31 -1.21
N ASN A 222 -0.38 -1.03 -1.23
CA ASN A 222 -1.25 -1.84 -2.06
C ASN A 222 -2.50 -2.36 -1.33
N LEU A 223 -2.56 -2.26 0.01
CA LEU A 223 -3.69 -2.72 0.83
C LEU A 223 -5.05 -2.21 0.31
N HIS A 224 -5.15 -0.91 0.02
CA HIS A 224 -6.40 -0.32 -0.47
C HIS A 224 -6.83 -0.87 -1.83
N ALA A 225 -5.89 -1.02 -2.78
CA ALA A 225 -6.21 -1.54 -4.10
C ALA A 225 -6.63 -3.01 -4.04
N VAL A 226 -5.95 -3.82 -3.23
CA VAL A 226 -6.27 -5.24 -3.00
C VAL A 226 -7.61 -5.40 -2.28
N ALA A 227 -7.87 -4.62 -1.23
CA ALA A 227 -9.15 -4.63 -0.53
C ALA A 227 -10.32 -4.29 -1.46
N THR A 228 -10.18 -3.25 -2.28
CA THR A 228 -11.20 -2.84 -3.25
C THR A 228 -11.45 -3.93 -4.30
N ALA A 229 -10.39 -4.54 -4.85
CA ALA A 229 -10.51 -5.63 -5.81
C ALA A 229 -11.25 -6.84 -5.21
N LEU A 230 -10.87 -7.25 -4.00
CA LEU A 230 -11.48 -8.38 -3.30
C LEU A 230 -12.91 -8.09 -2.86
N ARG A 231 -13.27 -6.86 -2.48
CA ARG A 231 -14.65 -6.47 -2.21
C ARG A 231 -15.52 -6.57 -3.45
N GLY A 232 -15.00 -6.18 -4.61
CA GLY A 232 -15.71 -6.33 -5.89
C GLY A 232 -15.98 -7.80 -6.22
N GLN A 233 -15.02 -8.68 -5.94
CA GLN A 233 -15.13 -10.13 -6.21
C GLN A 233 -15.97 -10.88 -5.16
N TYR A 234 -15.91 -10.46 -3.90
CA TYR A 234 -16.63 -11.07 -2.77
C TYR A 234 -17.44 -10.02 -2.00
N PRO A 235 -18.58 -9.54 -2.55
CA PRO A 235 -19.37 -8.48 -1.95
C PRO A 235 -19.83 -8.78 -0.52
N ASP A 236 -20.14 -10.05 -0.22
CA ASP A 236 -20.69 -10.49 1.07
C ASP A 236 -19.63 -10.96 2.09
N ALA A 237 -18.36 -11.08 1.69
CA ALA A 237 -17.31 -11.55 2.59
C ALA A 237 -17.02 -10.52 3.69
N ARG A 238 -16.75 -10.97 4.92
CA ARG A 238 -16.18 -10.10 5.95
C ARG A 238 -14.70 -9.90 5.67
N ILE A 239 -14.34 -8.74 5.13
CA ILE A 239 -12.95 -8.38 4.84
C ILE A 239 -12.30 -7.85 6.12
N VAL A 240 -11.23 -8.50 6.56
CA VAL A 240 -10.41 -8.08 7.70
C VAL A 240 -9.02 -7.70 7.19
N VAL A 241 -8.67 -6.42 7.31
CA VAL A 241 -7.34 -5.92 6.99
C VAL A 241 -6.47 -6.05 8.26
N CYS A 242 -5.55 -7.00 8.21
CA CYS A 242 -4.57 -7.29 9.26
C CYS A 242 -3.36 -6.37 9.09
N ALA A 243 -3.21 -5.42 10.01
CA ALA A 243 -2.17 -4.40 9.96
C ALA A 243 -0.83 -4.90 10.50
N ASP A 244 0.26 -4.37 9.95
CA ASP A 244 1.54 -4.33 10.65
C ASP A 244 1.51 -3.14 11.64
N ASP A 245 1.87 -3.39 12.89
CA ASP A 245 1.90 -2.38 13.96
C ASP A 245 3.29 -1.73 14.04
N ASP A 246 3.51 -0.77 13.15
CA ASP A 246 4.71 0.07 13.04
C ASP A 246 4.82 1.06 14.21
N HIS A 247 4.70 0.58 15.45
CA HIS A 247 4.59 1.37 16.67
C HIS A 247 5.79 2.31 16.91
N THR A 248 6.95 2.00 16.34
CA THR A 248 8.16 2.84 16.41
C THR A 248 8.24 3.89 15.30
N THR A 249 7.40 3.79 14.26
CA THR A 249 7.39 4.72 13.13
C THR A 249 6.34 5.80 13.35
N LYS A 250 6.72 7.06 13.15
CA LYS A 250 5.82 8.21 13.32
C LYS A 250 4.56 8.04 12.47
N GLY A 251 3.40 8.05 13.13
CA GLY A 251 2.10 7.93 12.48
C GLY A 251 1.65 6.50 12.19
N ASN A 252 2.45 5.48 12.55
CA ASN A 252 2.12 4.07 12.40
C ASN A 252 1.49 3.74 11.02
N PRO A 253 2.28 3.83 9.93
CA PRO A 253 1.76 3.77 8.58
C PRO A 253 1.04 2.45 8.27
N GLY A 254 1.48 1.30 8.80
CA GLY A 254 0.80 0.01 8.66
C GLY A 254 -0.64 0.07 9.18
N VAL A 255 -0.85 0.47 10.45
CA VAL A 255 -2.21 0.60 11.02
C VAL A 255 -3.02 1.70 10.33
N THR A 256 -2.41 2.83 10.01
CA THR A 256 -3.12 3.95 9.35
C THR A 256 -3.62 3.56 7.97
N LYS A 257 -2.79 2.88 7.16
CA LYS A 257 -3.17 2.43 5.81
C LYS A 257 -4.14 1.26 5.86
N ALA A 258 -4.00 0.34 6.82
CA ALA A 258 -4.96 -0.73 7.03
C ALA A 258 -6.36 -0.18 7.37
N ARG A 259 -6.45 0.84 8.22
CA ARG A 259 -7.71 1.55 8.53
C ARG A 259 -8.32 2.20 7.28
N ALA A 260 -7.53 2.94 6.51
CA ALA A 260 -8.03 3.57 5.29
C ALA A 260 -8.49 2.54 4.25
N ALA A 261 -7.80 1.40 4.13
CA ALA A 261 -8.19 0.30 3.26
C ALA A 261 -9.49 -0.36 3.71
N ALA A 262 -9.61 -0.68 5.02
CA ALA A 262 -10.81 -1.27 5.60
C ALA A 262 -12.03 -0.34 5.46
N GLU A 263 -11.88 0.95 5.78
CA GLU A 263 -12.95 1.96 5.65
C GLU A 263 -13.51 2.02 4.22
N ALA A 264 -12.63 2.02 3.21
CA ALA A 264 -13.02 2.09 1.81
C ALA A 264 -13.89 0.93 1.32
N VAL A 265 -13.87 -0.21 2.03
CA VAL A 265 -14.58 -1.44 1.64
C VAL A 265 -15.56 -1.94 2.69
N ALA A 266 -15.93 -1.10 3.67
CA ALA A 266 -16.71 -1.50 4.83
C ALA A 266 -16.15 -2.77 5.51
N GLY A 267 -14.82 -2.84 5.61
CA GLY A 267 -14.07 -3.91 6.24
C GLY A 267 -13.75 -3.60 7.70
N ILE A 268 -12.98 -4.50 8.29
CA ILE A 268 -12.57 -4.49 9.70
C ILE A 268 -11.05 -4.42 9.76
N VAL A 269 -10.48 -3.83 10.81
CA VAL A 269 -9.04 -3.86 11.05
C VAL A 269 -8.71 -4.79 12.21
N ALA A 270 -7.74 -5.67 12.01
CA ALA A 270 -7.11 -6.42 13.10
C ALA A 270 -5.67 -5.92 13.26
N VAL A 271 -5.25 -5.67 14.50
CA VAL A 271 -3.89 -5.25 14.85
C VAL A 271 -3.31 -6.30 15.80
N PRO A 272 -2.04 -6.72 15.65
CA PRO A 272 -1.43 -7.68 16.56
C PRO A 272 -1.33 -7.08 17.98
N ASP A 273 -1.85 -7.80 18.96
CA ASP A 273 -1.78 -7.41 20.38
C ASP A 273 -0.70 -8.22 21.10
N PHE A 274 0.45 -7.58 21.34
CA PHE A 274 1.57 -8.17 22.07
C PHE A 274 1.45 -7.98 23.60
N GLY A 275 0.40 -7.34 24.09
CA GLY A 275 0.23 -7.03 25.51
C GLY A 275 1.32 -6.11 26.08
N SER A 276 1.47 -6.13 27.41
CA SER A 276 2.42 -5.26 28.14
C SER A 276 3.88 -5.65 27.94
N ASN A 277 4.15 -6.91 27.57
CA ASN A 277 5.51 -7.45 27.43
C ASN A 277 5.95 -7.52 25.97
N ARG A 278 5.53 -6.54 25.15
CA ARG A 278 5.86 -6.46 23.72
C ARG A 278 7.37 -6.53 23.47
N PRO A 279 7.86 -7.41 22.58
CA PRO A 279 9.23 -7.38 22.09
C PRO A 279 9.51 -6.09 21.30
N ALA A 280 10.73 -5.54 21.42
CA ALA A 280 11.10 -4.30 20.74
C ALA A 280 10.91 -4.34 19.20
N ASN A 281 11.05 -5.52 18.61
CA ASN A 281 10.86 -5.78 17.18
C ASN A 281 9.50 -6.40 16.83
N GLY A 282 8.56 -6.51 17.78
CA GLY A 282 7.24 -7.07 17.53
C GLY A 282 6.35 -6.09 16.77
N THR A 283 6.19 -6.31 15.46
CA THR A 283 5.39 -5.45 14.60
C THR A 283 4.23 -6.18 13.92
N ASP A 284 4.42 -7.41 13.45
CA ASP A 284 3.41 -8.11 12.64
C ASP A 284 2.80 -9.33 13.36
N PHE A 285 1.79 -9.97 12.74
CA PHE A 285 1.18 -11.20 13.29
C PHE A 285 2.12 -12.40 13.30
N ASN A 286 3.16 -12.43 12.45
CA ASN A 286 4.17 -13.49 12.47
C ASN A 286 5.07 -13.37 13.71
N ASP A 287 5.46 -12.15 14.08
CA ASP A 287 6.18 -11.87 15.31
C ASP A 287 5.30 -12.14 16.55
N LEU A 288 4.00 -11.83 16.46
CA LEU A 288 3.03 -12.17 17.52
C LEU A 288 2.96 -13.68 17.74
N ALA A 289 2.85 -14.47 16.67
CA ALA A 289 2.87 -15.93 16.76
C ALA A 289 4.19 -16.45 17.33
N ALA A 290 5.32 -15.85 16.95
CA ALA A 290 6.63 -16.23 17.48
C ALA A 290 6.77 -15.92 18.99
N HIS A 291 6.07 -14.88 19.48
CA HIS A 291 6.16 -14.43 20.87
C HIS A 291 5.11 -15.08 21.80
N LEU A 292 3.84 -15.11 21.38
CA LEU A 292 2.70 -15.56 22.19
C LEU A 292 1.97 -16.79 21.63
N GLY A 293 2.43 -17.31 20.49
CA GLY A 293 1.83 -18.48 19.85
C GLY A 293 0.66 -18.16 18.89
N PRO A 294 0.23 -19.15 18.09
CA PRO A 294 -0.83 -18.96 17.08
C PRO A 294 -2.19 -18.64 17.69
N ASP A 295 -2.48 -19.07 18.93
CA ASP A 295 -3.74 -18.76 19.60
C ASP A 295 -3.93 -17.27 19.86
N ALA A 296 -2.85 -16.53 20.11
CA ALA A 296 -2.87 -15.08 20.27
C ALA A 296 -3.23 -14.37 18.94
N VAL A 297 -2.71 -14.88 17.81
CA VAL A 297 -3.09 -14.40 16.46
C VAL A 297 -4.58 -14.61 16.22
N ALA A 298 -5.06 -15.83 16.48
CA ALA A 298 -6.47 -16.16 16.31
C ALA A 298 -7.38 -15.33 17.22
N ALA A 299 -6.94 -15.06 18.47
CA ALA A 299 -7.67 -14.21 19.41
C ALA A 299 -7.79 -12.76 18.93
N ALA A 300 -6.70 -12.17 18.41
CA ALA A 300 -6.72 -10.81 17.87
C ALA A 300 -7.68 -10.67 16.67
N VAL A 301 -7.70 -11.65 15.75
CA VAL A 301 -8.65 -11.66 14.63
C VAL A 301 -10.09 -11.85 15.11
N ARG A 302 -10.34 -12.77 16.06
CA ARG A 302 -11.68 -12.97 16.65
C ARG A 302 -12.18 -11.71 17.37
N ALA A 303 -11.31 -11.01 18.09
CA ALA A 303 -11.65 -9.77 18.78
C ALA A 303 -12.08 -8.68 17.78
N ALA A 304 -11.38 -8.56 16.66
CA ALA A 304 -11.75 -7.64 15.58
C ALA A 304 -13.10 -8.00 14.94
N LEU A 305 -13.40 -9.30 14.80
CA LEU A 305 -14.65 -9.80 14.22
C LEU A 305 -15.86 -9.76 15.20
N ALA A 306 -15.63 -9.49 16.49
CA ALA A 306 -16.71 -9.44 17.47
C ALA A 306 -17.64 -8.25 17.18
N PRO A 307 -18.97 -8.40 17.34
CA PRO A 307 -19.89 -7.27 17.23
C PRO A 307 -19.49 -6.19 18.24
N ALA A 308 -19.53 -4.92 17.83
CA ALA A 308 -19.11 -3.76 18.63
C ALA A 308 -19.95 -3.49 19.91
N GLY A 309 -20.69 -4.47 20.44
CA GLY A 309 -21.68 -4.30 21.51
C GLY A 309 -21.51 -5.18 22.76
N LEU A 310 -20.40 -5.90 22.94
CA LEU A 310 -20.25 -6.81 24.11
C LEU A 310 -19.08 -6.49 25.05
N TRP A 311 -18.21 -5.53 24.71
CA TRP A 311 -17.07 -5.16 25.58
C TRP A 311 -17.42 -4.04 26.60
N ASP A 312 -18.39 -3.17 26.30
CA ASP A 312 -18.71 -2.02 27.16
C ASP A 312 -19.64 -2.33 28.36
N ALA A 313 -20.25 -3.52 28.41
CA ALA A 313 -21.15 -3.88 29.52
C ALA A 313 -20.41 -4.42 30.77
N GLY A 314 -19.13 -4.80 30.65
CA GLY A 314 -18.38 -5.45 31.73
C GLY A 314 -17.57 -4.53 32.65
N LYS A 315 -17.26 -3.30 32.22
CA LYS A 315 -16.39 -2.37 32.98
C LYS A 315 -17.15 -1.26 33.71
N ALA A 316 -18.45 -1.09 33.49
CA ALA A 316 -19.25 -0.04 34.13
C ALA A 316 -19.91 -0.44 35.47
N LYS A 317 -19.69 -1.67 35.97
CA LYS A 317 -20.31 -2.17 37.21
C LYS A 317 -19.39 -2.29 38.43
N ALA A 318 -18.26 -1.59 38.43
CA ALA A 318 -17.39 -1.48 39.60
C ALA A 318 -16.99 -0.03 39.87
N ALA A 319 -17.87 0.70 40.56
CA ALA A 319 -17.56 1.73 41.57
C ALA A 319 -18.75 2.69 41.77
N LEU A 320 -19.63 2.38 42.73
CA LEU A 320 -20.24 3.42 43.55
C LEU A 320 -19.81 3.15 45.01
N PRO A 321 -19.11 4.08 45.68
CA PRO A 321 -18.81 3.93 47.09
C PRO A 321 -20.10 4.09 47.91
N ALA A 322 -20.31 3.18 48.86
CA ALA A 322 -21.41 3.22 49.81
C ALA A 322 -21.34 4.50 50.65
N ALA A 323 -22.45 5.24 50.70
CA ALA A 323 -22.63 6.38 51.59
C ALA A 323 -22.63 5.90 53.06
N LYS A 324 -21.86 6.59 53.91
CA LYS A 324 -21.86 6.39 55.36
C LYS A 324 -23.23 6.74 55.95
N PRO A 325 -23.76 5.97 56.92
CA PRO A 325 -24.93 6.39 57.66
C PRO A 325 -24.55 7.45 58.69
N ALA A 326 -25.35 8.51 58.76
CA ALA A 326 -25.25 9.55 59.77
C ALA A 326 -25.72 9.03 61.14
N LYS A 327 -24.89 9.23 62.17
CA LYS A 327 -25.28 9.59 63.55
C LYS A 327 -24.05 10.13 64.27
#